data_AF-A0AB39R849-F1
#
_entry.id   AF-A0AB39R849-F1
#
_cell.length_a   1.000
_cell.length_b   1.000
_cell.length_c   1.000
_cell.angle_alpha   90.00
_cell.angle_beta   90.00
_cell.angle_gamma   90.00
#
_symmetry.space_group_name_H-M   'P 1'
#
loop_
_entity.id
_entity.type
_entity.pdbx_description
1 polymer ?
#
loop_
_entity_poly.entity_id
_entity_poly.type
_entity_poly.pdbx_seq_one_letter_code
_entity_poly.pdbx_strand_id
1 'polypeptide(L)'
;MDTVLASVVAVAGTLIGSLSTYLFQRRTVERAEVMAREERLRQERLAAYGGYAGAVTELKRGVITLWFRRRRSPRDEDAYRAAQLESDRLGAAAEAAAFRLHLVADEPVLRQLMDAVSAKISEIRQAEDRQRLIALEAEFEQAVRAFLDAAARRIQ
;
A
#
# COMPACT_ATOMS: atom_id res chain seq x y z
N MET A 1 -45.35 16.04 53.73
CA MET A 1 -45.42 15.04 52.63
C MET A 1 -44.69 15.55 51.37
N ASP A 2 -44.52 16.87 51.21
CA ASP A 2 -43.88 17.50 50.03
C ASP A 2 -42.37 17.25 49.89
N THR A 3 -41.63 17.14 50.99
CA THR A 3 -40.16 16.94 50.98
C THR A 3 -39.76 15.56 50.42
N VAL A 4 -40.57 14.54 50.69
CA VAL A 4 -40.36 13.17 50.16
C VAL A 4 -40.64 13.15 48.66
N LEU A 5 -41.66 13.87 48.20
CA LEU A 5 -41.97 13.98 46.78
C LEU A 5 -40.84 14.70 46.03
N ALA A 6 -40.30 15.78 46.61
CA ALA A 6 -39.21 16.54 46.02
C ALA A 6 -37.91 15.72 45.92
N SER A 7 -37.56 14.93 46.94
CA SER A 7 -36.37 14.09 46.91
C SER A 7 -36.48 12.96 45.88
N VAL A 8 -37.65 12.33 45.76
CA VAL A 8 -37.91 11.30 44.75
C VAL A 8 -37.78 11.86 43.33
N VAL A 9 -38.33 13.05 43.07
CA VAL A 9 -38.22 13.72 41.78
C VAL A 9 -36.76 14.09 41.46
N ALA A 10 -35.99 14.54 42.45
CA ALA A 10 -34.58 14.87 42.27
C ALA A 10 -33.72 13.63 41.92
N VAL A 11 -33.94 12.51 42.62
CA VAL A 11 -33.25 11.24 42.32
C VAL A 11 -33.65 10.69 40.96
N ALA A 12 -34.94 10.77 40.61
CA ALA A 12 -35.43 10.37 39.29
C ALA A 12 -34.81 11.23 38.17
N GLY A 13 -34.72 12.55 38.34
CA GLY A 13 -34.05 13.44 37.39
C GLY A 13 -32.56 13.10 37.21
N THR A 14 -31.88 12.73 38.29
CA THR A 14 -30.46 12.34 38.26
C THR A 14 -30.25 10.99 37.57
N LEU A 15 -31.14 10.01 37.83
CA LEU A 15 -31.11 8.69 37.17
C LEU A 15 -31.43 8.79 35.67
N ILE A 16 -32.39 9.63 35.30
CA ILE A 16 -32.74 9.87 33.89
C ILE A 16 -31.58 10.58 33.17
N GLY A 17 -30.93 11.55 33.82
CA GLY A 17 -29.75 12.24 33.27
C GLY A 17 -28.55 11.31 33.08
N SER A 18 -28.27 10.43 34.04
CA SER A 18 -27.14 9.49 33.96
C SER A 18 -27.38 8.38 32.92
N LEU A 19 -28.61 7.85 32.85
CA LEU A 19 -28.97 6.84 31.85
C LEU A 19 -28.94 7.42 30.43
N SER A 20 -29.41 8.66 30.25
CA SER A 20 -29.34 9.36 28.95
C SER A 20 -27.89 9.56 28.52
N THR A 21 -27.03 10.04 29.42
CA THR A 21 -25.59 10.23 29.15
C THR A 21 -24.90 8.92 28.79
N TYR A 22 -25.18 7.84 29.51
CA TYR A 22 -24.62 6.52 29.25
C TYR A 22 -25.00 5.96 27.88
N LEU A 23 -26.27 6.10 27.46
CA LEU A 23 -26.73 5.65 26.15
C LEU A 23 -26.13 6.46 24.99
N PHE A 24 -25.96 7.79 25.17
CA PHE A 24 -25.28 8.63 24.19
C PHE A 24 -23.78 8.32 24.09
N GLN A 25 -23.10 8.11 25.22
CA GLN A 25 -21.70 7.70 25.26
C GLN A 25 -21.48 6.36 24.57
N ARG A 26 -22.32 5.35 24.87
CA ARG A 26 -22.22 4.03 24.26
C ARG A 26 -22.37 4.05 22.74
N ARG A 27 -23.34 4.82 22.21
CA ARG A 27 -23.50 5.00 20.75
C ARG A 27 -22.34 5.76 20.09
N THR A 28 -21.71 6.66 20.83
CA THR A 28 -20.56 7.43 20.33
C THR A 28 -19.30 6.57 20.29
N VAL A 29 -19.12 5.69 21.30
CA VAL A 29 -18.03 4.70 21.34
C VAL A 29 -18.20 3.65 20.24
N GLU A 30 -19.40 3.09 20.04
CA GLU A 30 -19.66 2.12 18.97
C GLU A 30 -19.43 2.73 17.57
N ARG A 31 -19.83 4.00 17.34
CA ARG A 31 -19.54 4.71 16.08
C ARG A 31 -18.07 5.04 15.91
N ALA A 32 -17.39 5.44 16.98
CA ALA A 32 -15.95 5.71 16.96
C ALA A 32 -15.13 4.43 16.68
N GLU A 33 -15.55 3.28 17.19
CA GLU A 33 -14.92 1.99 16.92
C GLU A 33 -15.08 1.56 15.46
N VAL A 34 -16.27 1.72 14.86
CA VAL A 34 -16.48 1.42 13.44
C VAL A 34 -15.65 2.35 12.55
N MET A 35 -15.67 3.65 12.82
CA MET A 35 -14.85 4.63 12.08
C MET A 35 -13.35 4.36 12.23
N ALA A 36 -12.88 3.99 13.42
CA ALA A 36 -11.48 3.65 13.65
C ALA A 36 -11.05 2.36 12.92
N ARG A 37 -11.95 1.36 12.83
CA ARG A 37 -11.69 0.12 12.06
C ARG A 37 -11.65 0.37 10.56
N GLU A 38 -12.57 1.17 10.04
CA GLU A 38 -12.59 1.54 8.62
C GLU A 38 -11.34 2.34 8.23
N GLU A 39 -10.95 3.33 9.05
CA GLU A 39 -9.74 4.10 8.81
C GLU A 39 -8.48 3.23 8.91
N ARG A 40 -8.44 2.27 9.84
CA ARG A 40 -7.32 1.33 9.94
C ARG A 40 -7.20 0.44 8.69
N LEU A 41 -8.31 -0.11 8.20
CA LEU A 41 -8.31 -0.91 6.95
C LEU A 41 -7.89 -0.07 5.74
N ARG A 42 -8.34 1.19 5.68
CA ARG A 42 -7.95 2.15 4.64
C ARG A 42 -6.44 2.42 4.66
N GLN A 43 -5.87 2.62 5.84
CA GLN A 43 -4.42 2.82 6.03
C GLN A 43 -3.61 1.56 5.69
N GLU A 44 -4.06 0.37 6.10
CA GLU A 44 -3.41 -0.90 5.77
C GLU A 44 -3.40 -1.13 4.24
N ARG A 45 -4.49 -0.81 3.55
CA ARG A 45 -4.56 -0.83 2.07
C ARG A 45 -3.62 0.18 1.43
N LEU A 46 -3.62 1.43 1.89
CA LEU A 46 -2.70 2.46 1.40
C LEU A 46 -1.23 2.05 1.57
N ALA A 47 -0.88 1.50 2.73
CA ALA A 47 0.46 1.01 3.00
C ALA A 47 0.85 -0.18 2.11
N ALA A 48 -0.07 -1.11 1.85
CA ALA A 48 0.18 -2.25 0.97
C ALA A 48 0.36 -1.79 -0.50
N TYR A 49 -0.54 -0.97 -1.04
CA TYR A 49 -0.47 -0.47 -2.41
C TYR A 49 0.78 0.41 -2.63
N GLY A 50 1.03 1.36 -1.74
CA GLY A 50 2.21 2.23 -1.80
C GLY A 50 3.51 1.46 -1.60
N GLY A 51 3.51 0.48 -0.69
CA GLY A 51 4.66 -0.39 -0.44
C GLY A 51 5.06 -1.21 -1.66
N TYR A 52 4.09 -1.79 -2.37
CA TYR A 52 4.34 -2.49 -3.64
C TYR A 52 4.90 -1.53 -4.70
N ALA A 53 4.24 -0.39 -4.94
CA ALA A 53 4.67 0.58 -5.94
C ALA A 53 6.11 1.11 -5.68
N GLY A 54 6.45 1.36 -4.41
CA GLY A 54 7.80 1.73 -4.00
C GLY A 54 8.82 0.62 -4.26
N ALA A 55 8.50 -0.62 -3.88
CA ALA A 55 9.41 -1.76 -4.05
C ALA A 55 9.72 -2.06 -5.52
N VAL A 56 8.72 -2.03 -6.41
CA VAL A 56 8.95 -2.24 -7.86
C VAL A 56 9.73 -1.10 -8.51
N THR A 57 9.57 0.13 -8.00
CA THR A 57 10.32 1.30 -8.49
C THR A 57 11.79 1.20 -8.11
N GLU A 58 12.09 0.77 -6.88
CA GLU A 58 13.47 0.50 -6.46
C GLU A 58 14.07 -0.66 -7.26
N LEU A 59 13.30 -1.74 -7.48
CA LEU A 59 13.73 -2.83 -8.34
C LEU A 59 14.05 -2.36 -9.76
N LYS A 60 13.20 -1.53 -10.38
CA LYS A 60 13.48 -0.90 -11.69
C LYS A 60 14.86 -0.22 -11.66
N ARG A 61 15.12 0.62 -10.66
CA ARG A 61 16.40 1.33 -10.49
C ARG A 61 17.58 0.36 -10.38
N GLY A 62 17.44 -0.71 -9.61
CA GLY A 62 18.44 -1.78 -9.49
C GLY A 62 18.73 -2.46 -10.83
N VAL A 63 17.68 -2.82 -11.58
CA VAL A 63 17.80 -3.48 -12.89
C VAL A 63 18.43 -2.56 -13.93
N ILE A 64 18.07 -1.27 -13.97
CA ILE A 64 18.70 -0.27 -14.83
C ILE A 64 20.19 -0.13 -14.50
N THR A 65 20.54 -0.09 -13.20
CA THR A 65 21.93 -0.03 -12.77
C THR A 65 22.71 -1.24 -13.26
N LEU A 66 22.16 -2.44 -13.08
CA LEU A 66 22.73 -3.69 -13.59
C LEU A 66 22.91 -3.66 -15.11
N TRP A 67 21.92 -3.14 -15.84
CA TRP A 67 21.95 -3.00 -17.30
C TRP A 67 23.13 -2.15 -17.76
N PHE A 68 23.37 -1.00 -17.13
CA PHE A 68 24.51 -0.11 -17.44
C PHE A 68 25.85 -0.77 -17.10
N ARG A 69 25.94 -1.44 -15.94
CA ARG A 69 27.17 -2.12 -15.50
C ARG A 69 27.55 -3.26 -16.44
N ARG A 70 26.56 -4.02 -16.92
CA ARG A 70 26.77 -5.12 -17.89
C ARG A 70 27.41 -4.65 -19.19
N ARG A 71 27.09 -3.43 -19.65
CA ARG A 71 27.48 -2.86 -20.95
C ARG A 71 28.68 -1.92 -20.89
N ARG A 72 29.25 -1.68 -19.71
CA ARG A 72 30.43 -0.82 -19.55
C ARG A 72 31.64 -1.49 -20.21
N SER A 73 32.46 -0.70 -20.91
CA SER A 73 33.73 -1.14 -21.50
C SER A 73 34.86 -0.19 -21.07
N PRO A 74 35.92 -0.68 -20.38
CA PRO A 74 36.05 -2.04 -19.85
C PRO A 74 35.02 -2.32 -18.75
N ARG A 75 34.61 -3.60 -18.61
CA ARG A 75 33.64 -4.01 -17.59
C ARG A 75 34.32 -4.12 -16.23
N ASP A 76 33.71 -3.51 -15.23
CA ASP A 76 34.07 -3.67 -13.82
C ASP A 76 33.26 -4.84 -13.25
N GLU A 77 33.91 -6.00 -13.10
CA GLU A 77 33.27 -7.25 -12.66
C GLU A 77 32.72 -7.17 -11.23
N ASP A 78 33.44 -6.49 -10.33
CA ASP A 78 33.03 -6.37 -8.93
C ASP A 78 31.80 -5.47 -8.82
N ALA A 79 31.80 -4.33 -9.53
CA ALA A 79 30.63 -3.46 -9.59
C ALA A 79 29.44 -4.12 -10.30
N TYR A 80 29.68 -4.98 -11.29
CA TYR A 80 28.63 -5.76 -11.94
C TYR A 80 28.02 -6.80 -10.99
N ARG A 81 28.84 -7.56 -10.27
CA ARG A 81 28.38 -8.54 -9.27
C ARG A 81 27.62 -7.88 -8.12
N ALA A 82 28.10 -6.73 -7.62
CA ALA A 82 27.40 -5.97 -6.59
C ALA A 82 26.02 -5.48 -7.08
N ALA A 83 25.94 -4.98 -8.32
CA ALA A 83 24.65 -4.58 -8.92
C ALA A 83 23.70 -5.77 -9.12
N GLN A 84 24.23 -6.96 -9.42
CA GLN A 84 23.43 -8.18 -9.54
C GLN A 84 22.83 -8.58 -8.19
N LEU A 85 23.66 -8.66 -7.15
CA LEU A 85 23.21 -8.98 -5.78
C LEU A 85 22.14 -7.99 -5.29
N GLU A 86 22.36 -6.69 -5.52
CA GLU A 86 21.39 -5.66 -5.13
C GLU A 86 20.09 -5.78 -5.93
N SER A 87 20.17 -6.06 -7.23
CA SER A 87 18.97 -6.30 -8.04
C SER A 87 18.18 -7.51 -7.55
N ASP A 88 18.85 -8.57 -7.11
CA ASP A 88 18.19 -9.79 -6.61
C ASP A 88 17.54 -9.52 -5.23
N ARG A 89 18.22 -8.77 -4.35
CA ARG A 89 17.67 -8.31 -3.06
C ARG A 89 16.42 -7.46 -3.25
N LEU A 90 16.45 -6.52 -4.19
CA LEU A 90 15.30 -5.69 -4.55
C LEU A 90 14.18 -6.51 -5.19
N GLY A 91 14.53 -7.56 -5.95
CA GLY A 91 13.61 -8.55 -6.51
C GLY A 91 12.79 -9.21 -5.42
N ALA A 92 13.48 -9.80 -4.44
CA ALA A 92 12.84 -10.44 -3.29
C ALA A 92 11.98 -9.47 -2.47
N ALA A 93 12.41 -8.21 -2.32
CA ALA A 93 11.63 -7.19 -1.62
C ALA A 93 10.33 -6.84 -2.36
N ALA A 94 10.37 -6.71 -3.69
CA ALA A 94 9.20 -6.45 -4.52
C ALA A 94 8.22 -7.64 -4.50
N GLU A 95 8.73 -8.86 -4.53
CA GLU A 95 7.93 -10.09 -4.43
C GLU A 95 7.25 -10.20 -3.05
N ALA A 96 7.99 -9.93 -1.97
CA ALA A 96 7.40 -9.88 -0.63
C ALA A 96 6.30 -8.81 -0.50
N ALA A 97 6.46 -7.66 -1.15
CA ALA A 97 5.43 -6.63 -1.20
C ALA A 97 4.20 -7.08 -2.01
N ALA A 98 4.40 -7.80 -3.13
CA ALA A 98 3.33 -8.39 -3.92
C ALA A 98 2.51 -9.42 -3.11
N PHE A 99 3.19 -10.28 -2.35
CA PHE A 99 2.49 -11.24 -1.48
C PHE A 99 1.65 -10.56 -0.41
N ARG A 100 2.20 -9.53 0.26
CA ARG A 100 1.42 -8.75 1.24
C ARG A 100 0.21 -8.09 0.60
N LEU A 101 0.38 -7.57 -0.61
CA LEU A 101 -0.70 -6.97 -1.35
C LEU A 101 -1.81 -8.00 -1.68
N HIS A 102 -1.46 -9.21 -2.11
CA HIS A 102 -2.42 -10.28 -2.33
C HIS A 102 -3.19 -10.68 -1.07
N LEU A 103 -2.56 -10.61 0.11
CA LEU A 103 -3.25 -10.89 1.38
C LEU A 103 -4.27 -9.81 1.77
N VAL A 104 -4.04 -8.56 1.35
CA VAL A 104 -4.88 -7.41 1.72
C VAL A 104 -5.92 -7.09 0.63
N ALA A 105 -5.63 -7.43 -0.63
CA ALA A 105 -6.44 -7.15 -1.79
C ALA A 105 -6.25 -8.24 -2.87
N ASP A 106 -7.05 -9.32 -2.80
CA ASP A 106 -7.05 -10.36 -3.83
C ASP A 106 -8.07 -10.04 -4.93
N GLU A 107 -7.68 -9.17 -5.87
CA GLU A 107 -8.51 -8.83 -7.03
C GLU A 107 -7.84 -9.16 -8.37
N PRO A 108 -8.59 -9.75 -9.33
CA PRO A 108 -8.05 -10.12 -10.64
C PRO A 108 -7.45 -8.94 -11.41
N VAL A 109 -8.10 -7.77 -11.35
CA VAL A 109 -7.63 -6.57 -12.09
C VAL A 109 -6.30 -6.07 -11.53
N LEU A 110 -6.12 -6.06 -10.21
CA LEU A 110 -4.86 -5.65 -9.59
C LEU A 110 -3.76 -6.64 -9.91
N ARG A 111 -4.05 -7.95 -9.87
CA ARG A 111 -3.10 -8.99 -10.25
C ARG A 111 -2.60 -8.82 -11.68
N GLN A 112 -3.50 -8.59 -12.65
CA GLN A 112 -3.13 -8.33 -14.05
C GLN A 112 -2.22 -7.10 -14.20
N LEU A 113 -2.50 -6.03 -13.45
CA LEU A 113 -1.66 -4.82 -13.48
C LEU A 113 -0.28 -5.06 -12.86
N MET A 114 -0.21 -5.84 -11.79
CA MET A 114 1.06 -6.27 -11.17
C MET A 114 1.88 -7.17 -12.10
N ASP A 115 1.22 -8.06 -12.84
CA ASP A 115 1.85 -8.90 -13.86
C ASP A 115 2.44 -8.04 -14.99
N ALA A 116 1.69 -7.03 -15.44
CA ALA A 116 2.18 -6.07 -16.44
C ALA A 116 3.41 -5.29 -15.95
N VAL A 117 3.42 -4.83 -14.69
CA VAL A 117 4.59 -4.18 -14.08
C VAL A 117 5.79 -5.14 -14.04
N SER A 118 5.59 -6.37 -13.61
CA SER A 118 6.64 -7.40 -13.53
C SER A 118 7.22 -7.76 -14.91
N ALA A 119 6.35 -7.82 -15.93
CA ALA A 119 6.77 -8.02 -17.32
C ALA A 119 7.69 -6.89 -17.78
N LYS A 120 7.35 -5.62 -17.48
CA LYS A 120 8.20 -4.48 -17.85
C LYS A 120 9.57 -4.50 -17.16
N ILE A 121 9.66 -4.92 -15.91
CA ILE A 121 10.96 -5.11 -15.24
C ILE A 121 11.82 -6.15 -15.97
N SER A 122 11.21 -7.24 -16.41
CA SER A 122 11.88 -8.30 -17.16
C SER A 122 12.36 -7.80 -18.53
N GLU A 123 11.53 -7.04 -19.24
CA GLU A 123 11.89 -6.40 -20.50
C GLU A 123 13.04 -5.38 -20.33
N ILE A 124 13.03 -4.56 -19.27
CA ILE A 124 14.11 -3.59 -18.95
C ILE A 124 15.45 -4.30 -18.78
N ARG A 125 15.47 -5.44 -18.07
CA ARG A 125 16.68 -6.25 -17.88
C ARG A 125 17.27 -6.72 -19.22
N GLN A 126 16.41 -7.00 -20.19
CA GLN A 126 16.77 -7.55 -21.50
C GLN A 126 16.93 -6.50 -22.59
N ALA A 127 16.57 -5.24 -22.34
CA ALA A 127 16.62 -4.15 -23.31
C ALA A 127 17.95 -4.14 -24.06
N GLU A 128 17.93 -4.10 -25.39
CA GLU A 128 19.13 -4.28 -26.21
C GLU A 128 20.05 -3.05 -26.16
N ASP A 129 19.43 -1.87 -26.27
CA ASP A 129 20.07 -0.57 -26.34
C ASP A 129 19.42 0.46 -25.41
N ARG A 130 20.00 1.67 -25.39
CA ARG A 130 19.55 2.77 -24.54
C ARG A 130 18.21 3.36 -24.99
N GLN A 131 17.89 3.35 -26.29
CA GLN A 131 16.61 3.87 -26.79
C GLN A 131 15.46 2.97 -26.32
N ARG A 132 15.62 1.65 -26.45
CA ARG A 132 14.66 0.67 -25.95
C ARG A 132 14.54 0.73 -24.43
N LEU A 133 15.63 0.93 -23.70
CA LEU A 133 15.62 1.12 -22.26
C LEU A 133 14.74 2.31 -21.84
N ILE A 134 14.88 3.46 -22.50
CA ILE A 134 14.09 4.67 -22.23
C ILE A 134 12.60 4.43 -22.53
N ALA A 135 12.29 3.78 -23.64
CA ALA A 135 10.90 3.44 -23.98
C ALA A 135 10.28 2.51 -22.92
N LEU A 136 11.01 1.48 -22.50
CA LEU A 136 10.56 0.53 -21.49
C LEU A 136 10.39 1.17 -20.11
N GLU A 137 11.22 2.14 -19.75
CA GLU A 137 11.06 2.90 -18.52
C GLU A 137 9.75 3.71 -18.53
N ALA A 138 9.43 4.37 -19.64
CA ALA A 138 8.16 5.09 -19.79
C ALA A 138 6.94 4.14 -19.75
N GLU A 139 7.03 2.99 -20.41
CA GLU A 139 5.99 1.94 -20.36
C GLU A 139 5.81 1.38 -18.93
N PHE A 140 6.91 1.19 -18.19
CA PHE A 140 6.86 0.78 -16.79
C PHE A 140 6.12 1.82 -15.93
N GLU A 141 6.44 3.11 -16.10
CA GLU A 141 5.78 4.18 -15.34
C GLU A 141 4.28 4.25 -15.62
N GLN A 142 3.86 4.01 -16.87
CA GLN A 142 2.45 3.90 -17.23
C GLN A 142 1.79 2.69 -16.54
N ALA A 143 2.45 1.54 -16.50
CA ALA A 143 1.93 0.35 -15.82
C ALA A 143 1.75 0.58 -14.31
N VAL A 144 2.73 1.21 -13.65
CA VAL A 144 2.64 1.56 -12.22
C VAL A 144 1.53 2.58 -11.97
N ARG A 145 1.36 3.59 -12.83
CA ARG A 145 0.25 4.55 -12.73
C ARG A 145 -1.11 3.87 -12.87
N ALA A 146 -1.27 3.00 -13.87
CA ALA A 146 -2.51 2.25 -14.06
C ALA A 146 -2.85 1.38 -12.84
N PHE A 147 -1.83 0.75 -12.22
CA PHE A 147 -1.96 0.05 -10.95
C PHE A 147 -2.43 0.99 -9.81
N LEU A 148 -1.79 2.14 -9.64
CA LEU A 148 -2.15 3.11 -8.58
C LEU A 148 -3.55 3.70 -8.78
N ASP A 149 -3.97 3.98 -10.02
CA ASP A 149 -5.31 4.47 -10.34
C ASP A 149 -6.39 3.40 -10.08
N ALA A 150 -6.06 2.12 -10.34
CA ALA A 150 -6.91 1.01 -9.96
C ALA A 150 -6.98 0.89 -8.42
N ALA A 151 -5.86 0.98 -7.72
CA ALA A 151 -5.81 0.92 -6.27
C ALA A 151 -6.58 2.08 -5.61
N ALA A 152 -6.41 3.31 -6.09
CA ALA A 152 -7.05 4.51 -5.54
C ALA A 152 -8.59 4.42 -5.55
N ARG A 153 -9.18 3.87 -6.63
CA ARG A 153 -10.62 3.63 -6.75
C ARG A 153 -11.19 2.65 -5.72
N ARG A 154 -10.34 1.93 -5.00
CA ARG A 154 -10.71 0.90 -3.99
C ARG A 154 -10.47 1.37 -2.54
N ILE A 155 -9.89 2.56 -2.38
CA ILE A 155 -9.63 3.22 -1.10
C ILE A 155 -10.67 4.33 -0.86
N GLN A 156 -11.28 4.85 -1.95
CA GLN A 156 -12.45 5.72 -1.94
C GLN A 156 -13.71 4.92 -1.67
#